data_AF-A0A6P6G9V7-F1
#
_entry.id   AF-A0A6P6G9V7-F1
#
_cell.length_a   1.000
_cell.length_b   1.000
_cell.length_c   1.000
_cell.angle_alpha   90.00
_cell.angle_beta   90.00
_cell.angle_gamma   90.00
#
_symmetry.space_group_name_H-M   'P 1'
#
loop_
_entity.id
_entity.type
_entity.pdbx_description
1 polymer ?
#
loop_
_entity_poly.entity_id
_entity_poly.type
_entity_poly.pdbx_seq_one_letter_code
_entity_poly.pdbx_strand_id
1 'polypeptide(L)'
;MPGIYTKEQVEAWKPIVDAVHAKGGIFFCQIWHGGRVSNSVFQPNGQAPISCTDKPLTPQILTNGVDVEQYTPPRRLRTDEIPGIVNDFRLAARNAIEAGFDGVEIHGANGYIIDQFLKDQVNDRTDQYGGSLENRCRFALEIVEAVVNEIGADKVGIRLSPFADYMESGDSNPNALGLYLVQSLNKYGILYCHVIEPRMKLQDEIAECSDSLAPMRKAFKGTFIAAGGYTREDGNKAIAENRADLIAYGRLFLANPDLPRRFELKAPLNKYNRETFYISDPVLGYTDYSFLETA
;
A
#
# COMPACT_ATOMS: atom_id res chain seq x y z
N MET A 1 8.99 -2.66 11.98
CA MET A 1 8.40 -1.60 11.14
C MET A 1 8.15 -0.35 11.99
N PRO A 2 8.30 0.86 11.44
CA PRO A 2 8.05 2.09 12.20
C PRO A 2 6.54 2.29 12.44
N GLY A 3 6.20 2.93 13.56
CA GLY A 3 4.82 3.28 13.92
C GLY A 3 4.56 4.79 13.80
N ILE A 4 3.28 5.18 13.95
CA ILE A 4 2.81 6.57 14.00
C ILE A 4 1.63 6.73 14.97
N TYR A 5 1.65 5.97 16.07
CA TYR A 5 0.55 5.90 17.05
C TYR A 5 0.94 6.39 18.46
N THR A 6 2.24 6.61 18.72
CA THR A 6 2.70 7.25 19.97
C THR A 6 3.31 8.62 19.69
N LYS A 7 3.36 9.46 20.72
CA LYS A 7 3.99 10.78 20.63
C LYS A 7 5.48 10.68 20.31
N GLU A 8 6.18 9.71 20.90
CA GLU A 8 7.60 9.48 20.67
C GLU A 8 7.88 9.14 19.20
N GLN A 9 6.99 8.37 18.56
CA GLN A 9 7.08 8.07 17.13
C GLN A 9 6.86 9.31 16.27
N VAL A 10 5.85 10.14 16.60
CA VAL A 10 5.60 11.41 15.92
C VAL A 10 6.83 12.32 15.97
N GLU A 11 7.42 12.51 17.15
CA GLU A 11 8.64 13.33 17.30
C GLU A 11 9.84 12.74 16.54
N ALA A 12 9.96 11.41 16.47
CA ALA A 12 11.03 10.74 15.72
C ALA A 12 10.88 10.90 14.19
N TRP A 13 9.65 11.07 13.69
CA TRP A 13 9.41 11.30 12.26
C TRP A 13 9.73 12.72 11.80
N LYS A 14 9.54 13.73 12.65
CA LYS A 14 9.78 15.15 12.31
C LYS A 14 11.13 15.43 11.65
N PRO A 15 12.30 15.03 12.23
CA PRO A 15 13.59 15.31 11.58
C PRO A 15 13.77 14.60 10.24
N ILE A 16 13.07 13.46 10.01
CA ILE A 16 13.11 12.74 8.72
C ILE A 16 12.30 13.52 7.68
N VAL A 17 11.10 13.97 8.04
CA VAL A 17 10.26 14.81 7.18
C VAL A 17 10.97 16.11 6.83
N ASP A 18 11.53 16.81 7.84
CA ASP A 18 12.28 18.04 7.66
C ASP A 18 13.46 17.85 6.69
N ALA A 19 14.17 16.73 6.78
CA ALA A 19 15.28 16.42 5.88
C ALA A 19 14.83 16.19 4.41
N VAL A 20 13.63 15.64 4.20
CA VAL A 20 13.04 15.50 2.86
C VAL A 20 12.62 16.87 2.32
N HIS A 21 11.94 17.67 3.13
CA HIS A 21 11.51 19.02 2.77
C HIS A 21 12.69 19.97 2.50
N ALA A 22 13.78 19.86 3.27
CA ALA A 22 15.00 20.63 3.04
C ALA A 22 15.65 20.35 1.67
N LYS A 23 15.33 19.20 1.05
CA LYS A 23 15.74 18.84 -0.32
C LYS A 23 14.67 19.15 -1.38
N GLY A 24 13.56 19.79 -0.99
CA GLY A 24 12.44 20.14 -1.87
C GLY A 24 11.53 18.96 -2.23
N GLY A 25 11.59 17.86 -1.47
CA GLY A 25 10.73 16.70 -1.68
C GLY A 25 9.31 16.89 -1.12
N ILE A 26 8.37 16.09 -1.63
CA ILE A 26 7.02 15.92 -1.07
C ILE A 26 6.95 14.51 -0.47
N PHE A 27 6.40 14.36 0.73
CA PHE A 27 6.46 13.12 1.48
C PHE A 27 5.11 12.75 2.10
N PHE A 28 4.58 11.59 1.70
CA PHE A 28 3.32 11.04 2.21
C PHE A 28 3.60 9.83 3.10
N CYS A 29 2.90 9.76 4.23
CA CYS A 29 2.97 8.62 5.15
C CYS A 29 1.98 7.52 4.72
N GLN A 30 2.46 6.31 4.43
CA GLN A 30 1.55 5.19 4.16
C GLN A 30 1.07 4.58 5.49
N ILE A 31 -0.23 4.66 5.76
CA ILE A 31 -0.84 4.11 6.99
C ILE A 31 -1.19 2.65 6.76
N TRP A 32 -0.69 1.78 7.64
CA TRP A 32 -0.71 0.34 7.47
C TRP A 32 -1.22 -0.40 8.70
N HIS A 33 -1.88 -1.53 8.46
CA HIS A 33 -2.28 -2.48 9.49
C HIS A 33 -2.24 -3.91 8.92
N GLY A 34 -1.37 -4.77 9.46
CA GLY A 34 -1.06 -6.09 8.90
C GLY A 34 -2.23 -7.08 8.86
N GLY A 35 -3.23 -6.92 9.72
CA GLY A 35 -4.36 -7.85 9.80
C GLY A 35 -3.87 -9.25 10.18
N ARG A 36 -4.32 -10.30 9.46
CA ARG A 36 -3.84 -11.67 9.69
C ARG A 36 -2.39 -11.96 9.27
N VAL A 37 -1.74 -11.04 8.54
CA VAL A 37 -0.31 -11.15 8.16
C VAL A 37 0.54 -10.67 9.35
N SER A 38 0.52 -11.44 10.44
CA SER A 38 1.24 -11.12 11.67
C SER A 38 1.42 -12.36 12.56
N ASN A 39 2.12 -12.17 13.68
CA ASN A 39 2.35 -13.19 14.70
C ASN A 39 2.07 -12.63 16.09
N SER A 40 1.63 -13.50 17.02
CA SER A 40 1.33 -13.10 18.40
C SER A 40 2.51 -12.44 19.11
N VAL A 41 3.75 -12.81 18.75
CA VAL A 41 4.98 -12.20 19.29
C VAL A 41 5.08 -10.69 19.02
N PHE A 42 4.39 -10.20 17.99
CA PHE A 42 4.33 -8.77 17.64
C PHE A 42 3.05 -8.08 18.15
N GLN A 43 2.11 -8.85 18.71
CA GLN A 43 0.83 -8.32 19.18
C GLN A 43 0.94 -7.91 20.65
N PRO A 44 0.24 -6.83 21.06
CA PRO A 44 0.14 -6.45 22.46
C PRO A 44 -0.32 -7.63 23.31
N ASN A 45 0.41 -7.91 24.39
CA ASN A 45 0.11 -9.00 25.32
C ASN A 45 0.04 -10.41 24.68
N GLY A 46 0.70 -10.63 23.53
CA GLY A 46 0.72 -11.94 22.88
C GLY A 46 -0.62 -12.36 22.26
N GLN A 47 -1.50 -11.40 21.98
CA GLN A 47 -2.83 -11.67 21.41
C GLN A 47 -2.75 -12.25 19.99
N ALA A 48 -3.82 -12.90 19.55
CA ALA A 48 -3.94 -13.31 18.15
C ALA A 48 -4.05 -12.06 17.26
N PRO A 49 -3.42 -12.05 16.07
CA PRO A 49 -3.67 -11.05 15.04
C PRO A 49 -5.17 -10.95 14.72
N ILE A 50 -5.63 -9.80 14.22
CA ILE A 50 -7.05 -9.58 13.91
C ILE A 50 -7.30 -9.56 12.39
N SER A 51 -8.49 -9.97 11.95
CA SER A 51 -8.88 -9.92 10.54
C SER A 51 -10.41 -9.93 10.35
N CYS A 52 -10.87 -9.88 9.09
CA CYS A 52 -12.25 -10.14 8.72
C CYS A 52 -12.64 -11.61 8.95
N THR A 53 -11.66 -12.52 9.01
CA THR A 53 -11.80 -13.98 9.13
C THR A 53 -10.98 -14.54 10.30
N ASP A 54 -11.26 -15.79 10.67
CA ASP A 54 -10.50 -16.65 11.58
C ASP A 54 -9.66 -17.71 10.82
N LYS A 55 -9.71 -17.72 9.49
CA LYS A 55 -8.89 -18.62 8.66
C LYS A 55 -7.40 -18.27 8.73
N PRO A 56 -6.52 -19.23 9.07
CA PRO A 56 -5.07 -19.02 9.10
C PRO A 56 -4.52 -18.80 7.68
N LEU A 57 -3.32 -18.21 7.61
CA LEU A 57 -2.49 -18.22 6.41
C LEU A 57 -1.66 -19.48 6.35
N THR A 58 -1.44 -20.03 5.16
CA THR A 58 -0.44 -21.08 4.97
C THR A 58 0.97 -20.51 5.19
N PRO A 59 1.89 -21.30 5.77
CA PRO A 59 3.28 -20.86 5.92
C PRO A 59 3.89 -20.48 4.58
N GLN A 60 4.64 -19.37 4.56
CA GLN A 60 5.25 -18.83 3.34
C GLN A 60 6.76 -19.07 3.36
N ILE A 61 7.34 -19.48 2.24
CA ILE A 61 8.80 -19.55 2.10
C ILE A 61 9.29 -18.11 1.88
N LEU A 62 10.20 -17.64 2.74
CA LEU A 62 10.81 -16.33 2.63
C LEU A 62 11.72 -16.24 1.41
N THR A 63 12.07 -15.01 1.03
CA THR A 63 12.86 -14.71 -0.18
C THR A 63 14.24 -15.36 -0.23
N ASN A 64 14.78 -15.83 0.90
CA ASN A 64 16.03 -16.58 0.95
C ASN A 64 15.88 -18.07 0.57
N GLY A 65 14.65 -18.54 0.31
CA GLY A 65 14.34 -19.89 -0.13
C GLY A 65 14.50 -20.97 0.95
N VAL A 66 14.81 -20.59 2.19
CA VAL A 66 15.14 -21.50 3.28
C VAL A 66 14.21 -21.30 4.48
N ASP A 67 14.02 -20.04 4.88
CA ASP A 67 13.20 -19.73 6.05
C ASP A 67 11.72 -19.80 5.69
N VAL A 68 10.94 -20.38 6.60
CA VAL A 68 9.49 -20.46 6.47
C VAL A 68 8.87 -19.51 7.48
N GLU A 69 8.22 -18.46 6.99
CA GLU A 69 7.43 -17.58 7.82
C GLU A 69 6.11 -18.27 8.17
N GLN A 70 5.91 -18.46 9.47
CA GLN A 70 4.66 -18.97 10.02
C GLN A 70 3.82 -17.79 10.50
N TYR A 71 2.49 -17.95 10.43
CA TYR A 71 1.54 -16.95 10.88
C TYR A 71 0.68 -17.51 12.00
N THR A 72 0.46 -16.70 13.03
CA THR A 72 -0.46 -17.06 14.12
C THR A 72 -1.90 -17.00 13.57
N PRO A 73 -2.75 -18.02 13.81
CA PRO A 73 -4.16 -17.97 13.40
C PRO A 73 -4.84 -16.69 13.88
N PRO A 74 -5.55 -15.96 13.00
CA PRO A 74 -6.16 -14.70 13.37
C PRO A 74 -7.45 -14.91 14.16
N ARG A 75 -7.83 -13.88 14.91
CA ARG A 75 -9.17 -13.72 15.47
C ARG A 75 -10.00 -12.85 14.54
N ARG A 76 -11.19 -13.33 14.20
CA ARG A 76 -12.21 -12.53 13.53
C ARG A 76 -12.61 -11.33 14.39
N LEU A 77 -12.57 -10.13 13.81
CA LEU A 77 -13.12 -8.92 14.42
C LEU A 77 -14.62 -9.06 14.64
N ARG A 78 -15.09 -8.72 15.83
CA ARG A 78 -16.52 -8.49 16.05
C ARG A 78 -16.94 -7.20 15.36
N THR A 79 -18.21 -7.12 14.99
CA THR A 79 -18.77 -5.96 14.31
C THR A 79 -18.60 -4.66 15.11
N ASP A 80 -18.69 -4.73 16.43
CA ASP A 80 -18.52 -3.60 17.36
C ASP A 80 -17.05 -3.13 17.51
N GLU A 81 -16.07 -3.91 17.06
CA GLU A 81 -14.65 -3.55 17.12
C GLU A 81 -14.20 -2.74 15.90
N ILE A 82 -14.88 -2.88 14.76
CA ILE A 82 -14.49 -2.26 13.49
C ILE A 82 -14.42 -0.72 13.57
N PRO A 83 -15.37 -0.01 14.21
CA PRO A 83 -15.26 1.44 14.39
C PRO A 83 -14.01 1.87 15.17
N GLY A 84 -13.50 1.03 16.08
CA GLY A 84 -12.23 1.27 16.78
C GLY A 84 -11.04 1.29 15.82
N ILE A 85 -10.98 0.31 14.91
CA ILE A 85 -9.92 0.24 13.89
C ILE A 85 -10.01 1.43 12.93
N VAL A 86 -11.21 1.83 12.51
CA VAL A 86 -11.41 3.05 11.70
C VAL A 86 -10.83 4.27 12.41
N ASN A 87 -11.07 4.40 13.71
CA ASN A 87 -10.53 5.48 14.52
C ASN A 87 -8.99 5.42 14.65
N ASP A 88 -8.38 4.24 14.66
CA ASP A 88 -6.92 4.11 14.67
C ASP A 88 -6.28 4.66 13.39
N PHE A 89 -6.89 4.40 12.21
CA PHE A 89 -6.45 5.03 10.95
C PHE A 89 -6.61 6.56 10.98
N ARG A 90 -7.72 7.06 11.55
CA ARG A 90 -7.95 8.50 11.73
C ARG A 90 -6.86 9.14 12.61
N LEU A 91 -6.55 8.53 13.76
CA LEU A 91 -5.52 9.02 14.66
C LEU A 91 -4.12 8.95 14.04
N ALA A 92 -3.79 7.86 13.34
CA ALA A 92 -2.55 7.73 12.60
C ALA A 92 -2.39 8.83 11.54
N ALA A 93 -3.48 9.20 10.85
CA ALA A 93 -3.47 10.29 9.88
C ALA A 93 -3.21 11.65 10.52
N ARG A 94 -3.90 11.96 11.64
CA ARG A 94 -3.60 13.17 12.44
C ARG A 94 -2.13 13.23 12.84
N ASN A 95 -1.61 12.13 13.38
CA ASN A 95 -0.23 12.04 13.84
C ASN A 95 0.78 12.21 12.70
N ALA A 96 0.48 11.69 11.51
CA ALA A 96 1.31 11.91 10.32
C ALA A 96 1.36 13.40 9.93
N ILE A 97 0.22 14.10 9.95
CA ILE A 97 0.20 15.54 9.69
C ILE A 97 0.97 16.31 10.79
N GLU A 98 0.84 15.91 12.06
CA GLU A 98 1.60 16.51 13.17
C GLU A 98 3.11 16.29 13.03
N ALA A 99 3.54 15.16 12.48
CA ALA A 99 4.94 14.88 12.15
C ALA A 99 5.45 15.68 10.93
N GLY A 100 4.56 16.38 10.21
CA GLY A 100 4.89 17.26 9.09
C GLY A 100 4.70 16.62 7.70
N PHE A 101 4.21 15.39 7.58
CA PHE A 101 3.96 14.79 6.26
C PHE A 101 2.97 15.64 5.45
N ASP A 102 3.17 15.71 4.13
CA ASP A 102 2.31 16.47 3.21
C ASP A 102 0.91 15.84 3.04
N GLY A 103 0.80 14.55 3.38
CA GLY A 103 -0.43 13.80 3.36
C GLY A 103 -0.22 12.33 3.74
N VAL A 104 -1.25 11.52 3.54
CA VAL A 104 -1.23 10.10 3.86
C VAL A 104 -1.73 9.25 2.71
N GLU A 105 -1.16 8.05 2.60
CA GLU A 105 -1.66 7.00 1.72
C GLU A 105 -2.27 5.87 2.56
N ILE A 106 -3.56 5.61 2.42
CA ILE A 106 -4.22 4.48 3.09
C ILE A 106 -3.79 3.19 2.38
N HIS A 107 -3.20 2.24 3.10
CA HIS A 107 -2.78 0.97 2.51
C HIS A 107 -3.95 -0.03 2.37
N GLY A 108 -4.67 0.06 1.26
CA GLY A 108 -5.78 -0.83 0.87
C GLY A 108 -5.39 -2.00 -0.04
N ALA A 109 -4.19 -2.56 0.10
CA ALA A 109 -3.58 -3.46 -0.88
C ALA A 109 -2.74 -4.57 -0.22
N ASN A 110 -2.22 -5.48 -1.04
CA ASN A 110 -1.22 -6.52 -0.71
C ASN A 110 -1.64 -7.44 0.44
N GLY A 111 -2.92 -7.81 0.51
CA GLY A 111 -3.40 -8.81 1.47
C GLY A 111 -3.37 -8.36 2.93
N TYR A 112 -3.22 -7.07 3.21
CA TYR A 112 -3.33 -6.50 4.56
C TYR A 112 -4.78 -6.19 4.95
N ILE A 113 -5.02 -5.68 6.16
CA ILE A 113 -6.37 -5.72 6.75
C ILE A 113 -7.47 -5.14 5.85
N ILE A 114 -7.24 -4.01 5.17
CA ILE A 114 -8.24 -3.44 4.27
C ILE A 114 -8.48 -4.35 3.07
N ASP A 115 -7.42 -4.85 2.43
CA ASP A 115 -7.51 -5.78 1.30
C ASP A 115 -8.18 -7.11 1.69
N GLN A 116 -7.92 -7.57 2.93
CA GLN A 116 -8.59 -8.74 3.51
C GLN A 116 -10.11 -8.53 3.64
N PHE A 117 -10.59 -7.31 3.96
CA PHE A 117 -12.02 -7.03 3.93
C PHE A 117 -12.55 -6.87 2.51
N LEU A 118 -11.77 -6.32 1.59
CA LEU A 118 -12.20 -6.08 0.22
C LEU A 118 -12.49 -7.36 -0.55
N LYS A 119 -11.78 -8.45 -0.29
CA LYS A 119 -11.71 -9.63 -1.18
C LYS A 119 -12.40 -10.88 -0.64
N ASP A 120 -13.12 -11.60 -1.50
CA ASP A 120 -14.10 -12.63 -1.09
C ASP A 120 -13.51 -14.02 -0.83
N GLN A 121 -12.28 -14.28 -1.24
CA GLN A 121 -11.60 -15.54 -0.87
C GLN A 121 -11.16 -15.54 0.60
N VAL A 122 -11.05 -14.36 1.21
CA VAL A 122 -10.66 -14.17 2.62
C VAL A 122 -11.80 -13.62 3.47
N ASN A 123 -12.58 -12.64 2.98
CA ASN A 123 -13.73 -12.10 3.70
C ASN A 123 -14.96 -13.02 3.62
N ASP A 124 -15.10 -13.88 4.61
CA ASP A 124 -16.21 -14.80 4.80
C ASP A 124 -17.23 -14.31 5.86
N ARG A 125 -17.28 -12.99 6.11
CA ARG A 125 -18.26 -12.42 7.03
C ARG A 125 -19.68 -12.46 6.46
N THR A 126 -20.66 -12.55 7.36
CA THR A 126 -22.10 -12.54 7.04
C THR A 126 -22.82 -11.30 7.59
N ASP A 127 -22.10 -10.38 8.23
CA ASP A 127 -22.62 -9.11 8.71
C ASP A 127 -22.51 -8.01 7.63
N GLN A 128 -22.73 -6.74 8.01
CA GLN A 128 -22.69 -5.61 7.07
C GLN A 128 -21.30 -5.31 6.47
N TYR A 129 -20.27 -6.07 6.86
CA TYR A 129 -18.91 -5.94 6.35
C TYR A 129 -18.49 -7.11 5.45
N GLY A 130 -19.40 -8.03 5.08
CA GLY A 130 -19.12 -9.13 4.14
C GLY A 130 -20.28 -9.50 3.23
N GLY A 131 -20.02 -10.50 2.38
CA GLY A 131 -20.97 -10.97 1.36
C GLY A 131 -21.00 -10.06 0.13
N SER A 132 -21.90 -9.07 0.11
CA SER A 132 -22.08 -8.20 -1.06
C SER A 132 -20.86 -7.32 -1.33
N LEU A 133 -20.69 -6.89 -2.58
CA LEU A 133 -19.60 -6.00 -2.96
C LEU A 133 -19.58 -4.70 -2.15
N GLU A 134 -20.76 -4.11 -1.93
CA GLU A 134 -20.94 -2.93 -1.07
C GLU A 134 -20.44 -3.18 0.35
N ASN A 135 -20.85 -4.30 0.96
CA ASN A 135 -20.48 -4.61 2.34
C ASN A 135 -18.97 -4.85 2.49
N ARG A 136 -18.35 -5.55 1.54
CA ARG A 136 -16.89 -5.77 1.52
C ARG A 136 -16.10 -4.47 1.38
N CYS A 137 -16.64 -3.49 0.63
CA CYS A 137 -16.03 -2.18 0.47
C CYS A 137 -16.29 -1.22 1.64
N ARG A 138 -17.30 -1.51 2.49
CA ARG A 138 -17.75 -0.62 3.57
C ARG A 138 -16.61 -0.21 4.51
N PHE A 139 -15.82 -1.16 4.97
CA PHE A 139 -14.69 -0.89 5.89
C PHE A 139 -13.65 0.07 5.29
N ALA A 140 -13.26 -0.15 4.04
CA ALA A 140 -12.32 0.73 3.34
C ALA A 140 -12.88 2.16 3.18
N LEU A 141 -14.16 2.27 2.84
CA LEU A 141 -14.83 3.56 2.64
C LEU A 141 -15.04 4.31 3.97
N GLU A 142 -15.32 3.62 5.08
CA GLU A 142 -15.39 4.19 6.43
C GLU A 142 -14.02 4.74 6.88
N ILE A 143 -12.93 4.02 6.59
CA ILE A 143 -11.56 4.51 6.84
C ILE A 143 -11.27 5.77 6.02
N VAL A 144 -11.57 5.75 4.72
CA VAL A 144 -11.35 6.91 3.85
C VAL A 144 -12.15 8.11 4.35
N GLU A 145 -13.43 7.93 4.68
CA GLU A 145 -14.27 9.00 5.22
C GLU A 145 -13.70 9.58 6.52
N ALA A 146 -13.32 8.73 7.48
CA ALA A 146 -12.77 9.17 8.75
C ALA A 146 -11.45 9.94 8.58
N VAL A 147 -10.55 9.47 7.72
CA VAL A 147 -9.28 10.13 7.44
C VAL A 147 -9.48 11.44 6.69
N VAL A 148 -10.37 11.47 5.68
CA VAL A 148 -10.73 12.69 4.94
C VAL A 148 -11.30 13.76 5.86
N ASN A 149 -12.20 13.37 6.77
CA ASN A 149 -12.79 14.29 7.74
C ASN A 149 -11.75 14.85 8.73
N GLU A 150 -10.66 14.13 8.98
CA GLU A 150 -9.61 14.53 9.93
C GLU A 150 -8.59 15.49 9.31
N ILE A 151 -8.10 15.20 8.10
CA ILE A 151 -6.94 15.91 7.52
C ILE A 151 -7.23 16.63 6.20
N GLY A 152 -8.44 16.48 5.65
CA GLY A 152 -8.86 17.03 4.37
C GLY A 152 -8.57 16.09 3.19
N ALA A 153 -9.49 16.02 2.23
CA ALA A 153 -9.42 15.11 1.09
C ALA A 153 -8.22 15.35 0.16
N ASP A 154 -7.77 16.60 0.10
CA ASP A 154 -6.61 17.06 -0.67
C ASP A 154 -5.27 16.48 -0.19
N LYS A 155 -5.26 15.78 0.94
CA LYS A 155 -4.07 15.15 1.54
C LYS A 155 -4.18 13.63 1.66
N VAL A 156 -5.20 13.03 1.04
CA VAL A 156 -5.49 11.61 1.18
C VAL A 156 -5.33 10.91 -0.16
N GLY A 157 -4.51 9.86 -0.17
CA GLY A 157 -4.51 8.84 -1.21
C GLY A 157 -4.90 7.47 -0.67
N ILE A 158 -5.22 6.54 -1.57
CA ILE A 158 -5.40 5.13 -1.23
C ILE A 158 -4.69 4.25 -2.23
N ARG A 159 -4.01 3.20 -1.73
CA ARG A 159 -3.34 2.21 -2.55
C ARG A 159 -4.17 0.93 -2.65
N LEU A 160 -4.33 0.38 -3.87
CA LEU A 160 -5.17 -0.78 -4.17
C LEU A 160 -4.43 -1.83 -5.01
N SER A 161 -4.78 -3.11 -4.82
CA SER A 161 -4.25 -4.24 -5.60
C SER A 161 -5.35 -5.27 -5.91
N PRO A 162 -6.39 -4.89 -6.68
CA PRO A 162 -7.56 -5.74 -6.85
C PRO A 162 -7.23 -7.09 -7.48
N PHE A 163 -6.24 -7.15 -8.37
CA PHE A 163 -5.87 -8.35 -9.13
C PHE A 163 -4.82 -9.26 -8.46
N ALA A 164 -4.16 -8.78 -7.40
CA ALA A 164 -3.17 -9.58 -6.68
C ALA A 164 -3.86 -10.55 -5.71
N ASP A 165 -3.32 -11.75 -5.55
CA ASP A 165 -3.77 -12.76 -4.58
C ASP A 165 -2.78 -12.95 -3.42
N TYR A 166 -1.82 -12.01 -3.30
CA TYR A 166 -0.79 -12.00 -2.27
C TYR A 166 -1.37 -12.19 -0.86
N MET A 167 -0.70 -13.01 -0.05
CA MET A 167 -1.15 -13.42 1.30
C MET A 167 -2.55 -14.05 1.30
N GLU A 168 -2.81 -14.90 0.30
CA GLU A 168 -4.08 -15.61 0.10
C GLU A 168 -5.30 -14.68 0.13
N SER A 169 -5.13 -13.49 -0.41
CA SER A 169 -6.15 -12.44 -0.46
C SER A 169 -6.53 -12.19 -1.92
N GLY A 170 -7.23 -13.16 -2.51
CA GLY A 170 -7.73 -13.12 -3.89
C GLY A 170 -9.21 -12.75 -3.97
N ASP A 171 -9.66 -12.28 -5.13
CA ASP A 171 -11.06 -11.93 -5.40
C ASP A 171 -11.61 -12.73 -6.58
N SER A 172 -12.87 -13.16 -6.50
CA SER A 172 -13.54 -13.87 -7.60
C SER A 172 -13.86 -12.98 -8.82
N ASN A 173 -13.96 -11.66 -8.64
CA ASN A 173 -14.22 -10.70 -9.70
C ASN A 173 -13.48 -9.35 -9.45
N PRO A 174 -12.14 -9.34 -9.61
CA PRO A 174 -11.31 -8.19 -9.28
C PRO A 174 -11.63 -6.96 -10.13
N ASN A 175 -12.15 -7.15 -11.35
CA ASN A 175 -12.61 -6.08 -12.22
C ASN A 175 -13.82 -5.34 -11.62
N ALA A 176 -14.83 -6.08 -11.15
CA ALA A 176 -16.00 -5.49 -10.50
C ALA A 176 -15.63 -4.79 -9.19
N LEU A 177 -14.75 -5.42 -8.39
CA LEU A 177 -14.23 -4.84 -7.15
C LEU A 177 -13.49 -3.52 -7.38
N GLY A 178 -12.50 -3.53 -8.27
CA GLY A 178 -11.72 -2.35 -8.58
C GLY A 178 -12.60 -1.20 -9.09
N LEU A 179 -13.53 -1.49 -10.01
CA LEU A 179 -14.43 -0.48 -10.58
C LEU A 179 -15.38 0.11 -9.53
N TYR A 180 -16.03 -0.72 -8.72
CA TYR A 180 -16.94 -0.26 -7.68
C TYR A 180 -16.22 0.63 -6.66
N LEU A 181 -15.02 0.22 -6.23
CA LEU A 181 -14.27 0.94 -5.22
C LEU A 181 -13.85 2.32 -5.73
N VAL A 182 -13.25 2.43 -6.93
CA VAL A 182 -12.85 3.75 -7.46
C VAL A 182 -14.04 4.66 -7.76
N GLN A 183 -15.18 4.10 -8.17
CA GLN A 183 -16.40 4.88 -8.33
C GLN A 183 -16.90 5.44 -7.00
N SER A 184 -16.86 4.62 -5.94
CA SER A 184 -17.27 5.01 -4.60
C SER A 184 -16.33 6.06 -3.98
N LEU A 185 -15.02 5.92 -4.20
CA LEU A 185 -14.01 6.86 -3.72
C LEU A 185 -14.20 8.29 -4.26
N ASN A 186 -14.80 8.44 -5.45
CA ASN A 186 -15.10 9.76 -6.02
C ASN A 186 -16.03 10.61 -5.12
N LYS A 187 -16.84 10.00 -4.25
CA LYS A 187 -17.70 10.73 -3.29
C LYS A 187 -16.87 11.55 -2.29
N TYR A 188 -15.68 11.10 -1.95
CA TYR A 188 -14.83 11.71 -0.94
C TYR A 188 -13.82 12.71 -1.52
N GLY A 189 -13.66 12.75 -2.84
CA GLY A 189 -12.77 13.70 -3.52
C GLY A 189 -11.29 13.55 -3.13
N ILE A 190 -10.85 12.33 -2.76
CA ILE A 190 -9.46 12.08 -2.37
C ILE A 190 -8.48 12.46 -3.49
N LEU A 191 -7.29 12.90 -3.11
CA LEU A 191 -6.26 13.41 -4.02
C LEU A 191 -5.89 12.40 -5.11
N TYR A 192 -5.64 11.15 -4.73
CA TYR A 192 -5.23 10.13 -5.69
C TYR A 192 -5.67 8.71 -5.35
N CYS A 193 -5.71 7.88 -6.39
CA CYS A 193 -5.82 6.42 -6.29
C CYS A 193 -4.57 5.80 -6.88
N HIS A 194 -3.85 5.00 -6.09
CA HIS A 194 -2.61 4.33 -6.46
C HIS A 194 -2.86 2.84 -6.64
N VAL A 195 -2.74 2.33 -7.87
CA VAL A 195 -3.16 0.97 -8.20
C VAL A 195 -1.99 0.15 -8.74
N ILE A 196 -1.84 -1.06 -8.20
CA ILE A 196 -0.85 -2.03 -8.68
C ILE A 196 -1.38 -2.73 -9.93
N GLU A 197 -0.55 -2.81 -10.97
CA GLU A 197 -0.86 -3.42 -12.25
C GLU A 197 -1.24 -4.91 -12.13
N PRO A 198 -2.20 -5.40 -12.94
CA PRO A 198 -2.63 -6.81 -12.93
C PRO A 198 -1.53 -7.82 -13.26
N ARG A 199 -0.49 -7.39 -13.98
CA ARG A 199 0.68 -8.21 -14.29
C ARG A 199 1.50 -8.59 -13.04
N MET A 200 1.28 -7.91 -11.92
CA MET A 200 1.93 -8.15 -10.63
C MET A 200 1.02 -9.00 -9.71
N LYS A 201 0.64 -10.21 -10.14
CA LYS A 201 -0.19 -11.11 -9.31
C LYS A 201 0.59 -11.67 -8.12
N LEU A 202 1.79 -12.17 -8.41
CA LEU A 202 2.77 -12.61 -7.42
C LEU A 202 3.76 -11.49 -7.14
N GLN A 203 4.34 -11.49 -5.94
CA GLN A 203 5.41 -10.56 -5.62
C GLN A 203 6.58 -10.81 -6.58
N ASP A 204 7.07 -9.73 -7.18
CA ASP A 204 8.23 -9.70 -8.07
C ASP A 204 8.11 -10.22 -9.50
N GLU A 205 7.06 -10.95 -9.86
CA GLU A 205 6.89 -11.53 -11.21
C GLU A 205 5.97 -10.70 -12.10
N ILE A 206 6.34 -10.56 -13.37
CA ILE A 206 5.49 -10.00 -14.42
C ILE A 206 4.86 -11.19 -15.14
N ALA A 207 3.57 -11.40 -14.91
CA ALA A 207 2.79 -12.40 -15.63
C ALA A 207 2.13 -11.78 -16.86
N GLU A 208 1.99 -12.57 -17.94
CA GLU A 208 1.07 -12.20 -19.01
C GLU A 208 -0.36 -12.12 -18.43
N CYS A 209 -1.03 -11.02 -18.71
CA CYS A 209 -2.35 -10.75 -18.15
C CYS A 209 -3.17 -9.96 -19.16
N SER A 210 -4.42 -10.39 -19.38
CA SER A 210 -5.40 -9.69 -20.21
C SER A 210 -6.17 -8.60 -19.45
N ASP A 211 -6.11 -8.61 -18.12
CA ASP A 211 -6.73 -7.59 -17.29
C ASP A 211 -6.02 -6.24 -17.44
N SER A 212 -6.76 -5.16 -17.21
CA SER A 212 -6.26 -3.80 -17.39
C SER A 212 -6.79 -2.85 -16.32
N LEU A 213 -5.99 -1.87 -15.94
CA LEU A 213 -6.42 -0.76 -15.07
C LEU A 213 -7.27 0.29 -15.81
N ALA A 214 -7.41 0.21 -17.14
CA ALA A 214 -8.09 1.23 -17.94
C ALA A 214 -9.55 1.53 -17.48
N PRO A 215 -10.39 0.54 -17.11
CA PRO A 215 -11.71 0.82 -16.57
C PRO A 215 -11.68 1.62 -15.27
N MET A 216 -10.73 1.30 -14.37
CA MET A 216 -10.56 2.03 -13.11
C MET A 216 -10.07 3.46 -13.35
N ARG A 217 -9.05 3.62 -14.20
CA ARG A 217 -8.52 4.92 -14.62
C ARG A 217 -9.61 5.83 -15.18
N LYS A 218 -10.49 5.30 -16.03
CA LYS A 218 -11.60 6.05 -16.65
C LYS A 218 -12.68 6.44 -15.64
N ALA A 219 -12.89 5.62 -14.60
CA ALA A 219 -13.95 5.83 -13.62
C ALA A 219 -13.55 6.74 -12.45
N PHE A 220 -12.26 6.76 -12.08
CA PHE A 220 -11.74 7.64 -11.03
C PHE A 220 -11.55 9.08 -11.55
N LYS A 221 -11.99 10.07 -10.75
CA LYS A 221 -11.98 11.48 -11.14
C LYS A 221 -10.74 12.26 -10.65
N GLY A 222 -10.01 11.72 -9.69
CA GLY A 222 -8.76 12.31 -9.18
C GLY A 222 -7.53 11.81 -9.93
N THR A 223 -6.35 12.09 -9.38
CA THR A 223 -5.06 11.61 -9.92
C THR A 223 -4.95 10.09 -9.82
N PHE A 224 -4.63 9.43 -10.93
CA PHE A 224 -4.46 7.98 -10.96
C PHE A 224 -2.98 7.60 -11.08
N ILE A 225 -2.45 6.93 -10.06
CA ILE A 225 -1.06 6.47 -10.01
C ILE A 225 -1.02 4.98 -10.35
N ALA A 226 -0.25 4.58 -11.36
CA ALA A 226 -0.02 3.17 -11.67
C ALA A 226 1.35 2.71 -11.17
N ALA A 227 1.42 1.47 -10.69
CA ALA A 227 2.65 0.87 -10.17
C ALA A 227 2.78 -0.59 -10.59
N GLY A 228 4.01 -1.10 -10.66
CA GLY A 228 4.25 -2.53 -10.90
C GLY A 228 4.97 -2.80 -12.21
N GLY A 229 6.25 -3.18 -12.10
CA GLY A 229 7.06 -3.63 -13.25
C GLY A 229 7.37 -2.57 -14.31
N TYR A 230 7.13 -1.29 -14.03
CA TYR A 230 7.37 -0.22 -15.01
C TYR A 230 8.86 0.00 -15.26
N THR A 231 9.21 0.11 -16.55
CA THR A 231 10.43 0.74 -17.03
C THR A 231 10.18 2.23 -17.30
N ARG A 232 11.19 2.97 -17.74
CA ARG A 232 10.98 4.34 -18.21
C ARG A 232 10.09 4.37 -19.46
N GLU A 233 10.38 3.51 -20.43
CA GLU A 233 9.69 3.45 -21.71
C GLU A 233 8.21 3.10 -21.51
N ASP A 234 7.93 2.07 -20.72
CA ASP A 234 6.56 1.65 -20.42
C ASP A 234 5.79 2.71 -19.63
N GLY A 235 6.48 3.39 -18.71
CA GLY A 235 5.90 4.48 -17.91
C GLY A 235 5.53 5.67 -18.78
N ASN A 236 6.45 6.13 -19.63
CA ASN A 236 6.19 7.21 -20.59
C ASN A 236 5.03 6.86 -21.53
N LYS A 237 4.98 5.61 -22.01
CA LYS A 237 3.89 5.13 -22.85
C LYS A 237 2.55 5.14 -22.09
N ALA A 238 2.53 4.74 -20.81
CA ALA A 238 1.32 4.76 -19.99
C ALA A 238 0.75 6.16 -19.80
N ILE A 239 1.61 7.16 -19.56
CA ILE A 239 1.19 8.56 -19.48
C ILE A 239 0.69 9.06 -20.83
N ALA A 240 1.44 8.82 -21.91
CA ALA A 240 1.08 9.27 -23.26
C ALA A 240 -0.27 8.69 -23.76
N GLU A 241 -0.60 7.48 -23.32
CA GLU A 241 -1.86 6.79 -23.65
C GLU A 241 -2.98 7.08 -22.63
N ASN A 242 -2.78 8.01 -21.70
CA ASN A 242 -3.72 8.37 -20.64
C ASN A 242 -4.14 7.19 -19.74
N ARG A 243 -3.27 6.19 -19.58
CA ARG A 243 -3.49 5.03 -18.70
C ARG A 243 -3.23 5.35 -17.23
N ALA A 244 -2.42 6.37 -16.95
CA ALA A 244 -2.18 6.91 -15.61
C ALA A 244 -1.80 8.39 -15.71
N ASP A 245 -1.90 9.11 -14.59
CA ASP A 245 -1.38 10.47 -14.44
C ASP A 245 0.04 10.46 -13.87
N LEU A 246 0.36 9.46 -13.04
CA LEU A 246 1.69 9.26 -12.44
C LEU A 246 2.08 7.77 -12.45
N ILE A 247 3.39 7.51 -12.48
CA ILE A 247 3.95 6.15 -12.39
C ILE A 247 4.82 6.04 -11.14
N ALA A 248 4.56 5.05 -10.29
CA ALA A 248 5.34 4.77 -9.10
C ALA A 248 6.40 3.68 -9.35
N TYR A 249 7.61 3.93 -8.85
CA TYR A 249 8.77 3.04 -8.96
C TYR A 249 9.26 2.66 -7.57
N GLY A 250 9.30 1.36 -7.25
CA GLY A 250 9.81 0.84 -5.98
C GLY A 250 11.27 0.40 -6.07
N ARG A 251 11.50 -0.84 -6.53
CA ARG A 251 12.83 -1.48 -6.65
C ARG A 251 13.88 -0.61 -7.36
N LEU A 252 13.48 0.08 -8.44
CA LEU A 252 14.39 0.96 -9.16
C LEU A 252 14.79 2.18 -8.31
N PHE A 253 13.86 2.76 -7.56
CA PHE A 253 14.13 3.94 -6.74
C PHE A 253 15.01 3.60 -5.54
N LEU A 254 14.83 2.42 -4.93
CA LEU A 254 15.71 1.95 -3.85
C LEU A 254 17.18 1.95 -4.29
N ALA A 255 17.47 1.38 -5.46
CA ALA A 255 18.84 1.31 -5.96
C ALA A 255 19.35 2.59 -6.63
N ASN A 256 18.46 3.52 -6.97
CA ASN A 256 18.78 4.72 -7.75
C ASN A 256 18.15 5.94 -7.06
N PRO A 257 18.83 6.56 -6.07
CA PRO A 257 18.27 7.68 -5.32
C PRO A 257 17.99 8.92 -6.22
N ASP A 258 18.61 8.97 -7.39
CA ASP A 258 18.47 9.97 -8.45
C ASP A 258 17.77 9.41 -9.70
N LEU A 259 16.89 8.41 -9.54
CA LEU A 259 16.17 7.74 -10.64
C LEU A 259 15.56 8.72 -11.67
N PRO A 260 14.87 9.82 -11.27
CA PRO A 260 14.32 10.77 -12.23
C PRO A 260 15.39 11.37 -13.16
N ARG A 261 16.56 11.73 -12.62
CA ARG A 261 17.67 12.29 -13.40
C ARG A 261 18.27 11.25 -14.34
N ARG A 262 18.40 10.00 -13.89
CA ARG A 262 18.85 8.88 -14.75
C ARG A 262 17.90 8.66 -15.92
N PHE A 263 16.59 8.72 -15.66
CA PHE A 263 15.57 8.62 -16.71
C PHE A 263 15.61 9.78 -17.70
N GLU A 264 15.77 11.00 -17.22
CA GLU A 264 15.93 12.19 -18.07
C GLU A 264 17.14 12.04 -19.02
N LEU A 265 18.28 11.61 -18.47
CA LEU A 265 19.55 11.52 -19.20
C LEU A 265 19.76 10.23 -19.99
N LYS A 266 18.83 9.26 -19.93
CA LYS A 266 19.08 7.90 -20.47
C LYS A 266 20.32 7.23 -19.85
N ALA A 267 20.63 7.55 -18.61
CA ALA A 267 21.82 7.03 -17.94
C ALA A 267 21.62 5.58 -17.46
N PRO A 268 22.71 4.80 -17.27
CA PRO A 268 22.65 3.48 -16.68
C PRO A 268 22.01 3.50 -15.28
N LEU A 269 21.27 2.44 -14.94
CA LEU A 269 20.69 2.25 -13.62
C LEU A 269 21.57 1.32 -12.79
N ASN A 270 21.72 1.64 -11.51
CA ASN A 270 22.24 0.73 -10.51
C ASN A 270 21.32 -0.51 -10.45
N LYS A 271 21.94 -1.68 -10.27
CA LYS A 271 21.22 -2.92 -10.03
C LYS A 271 20.84 -3.01 -8.55
N TYR A 272 19.56 -3.26 -8.28
CA TYR A 272 19.12 -3.56 -6.92
C TYR A 272 19.60 -4.94 -6.48
N ASN A 273 19.85 -5.11 -5.18
CA ASN A 273 20.15 -6.39 -4.57
C ASN A 273 18.98 -6.79 -3.66
N ARG A 274 18.32 -7.91 -3.97
CA ARG A 274 17.16 -8.37 -3.19
C ARG A 274 17.52 -8.87 -1.80
N GLU A 275 18.72 -9.44 -1.66
CA GLU A 275 19.18 -10.03 -0.38
C GLU A 275 19.31 -8.97 0.71
N THR A 276 19.41 -7.68 0.33
CA THR A 276 19.59 -6.55 1.25
C THR A 276 18.32 -5.74 1.47
N PHE A 277 17.16 -6.13 0.91
CA PHE A 277 15.93 -5.34 1.07
C PHE A 277 15.42 -5.32 2.52
N TYR A 278 15.61 -6.42 3.24
CA TYR A 278 15.08 -6.60 4.59
C TYR A 278 16.18 -7.15 5.52
N ILE A 279 17.19 -6.33 5.77
CA ILE A 279 18.27 -6.62 6.72
C ILE A 279 18.33 -5.55 7.81
N SER A 280 19.01 -5.84 8.92
CA SER A 280 19.18 -4.90 10.02
C SER A 280 20.33 -3.90 9.81
N ASP A 281 21.15 -4.10 8.76
CA ASP A 281 22.24 -3.17 8.45
C ASP A 281 21.67 -1.83 7.96
N PRO A 282 22.07 -0.69 8.55
CA PRO A 282 21.49 0.61 8.22
C PRO A 282 22.09 1.24 6.94
N VAL A 283 23.12 0.64 6.34
CA VAL A 283 23.85 1.19 5.20
C VAL A 283 23.74 0.29 3.98
N LEU A 284 24.07 -1.00 4.14
CA LEU A 284 24.23 -1.96 3.05
C LEU A 284 22.92 -2.15 2.26
N GLY A 285 22.93 -1.79 0.98
CA GLY A 285 21.75 -1.88 0.11
C GLY A 285 20.61 -0.93 0.50
N TYR A 286 20.91 0.13 1.27
CA TYR A 286 19.94 1.15 1.69
C TYR A 286 20.42 2.56 1.36
N THR A 287 21.54 3.01 1.95
CA THR A 287 22.10 4.36 1.71
C THR A 287 23.41 4.37 0.92
N ASP A 288 23.94 3.20 0.58
CA ASP A 288 25.21 3.01 -0.14
C ASP A 288 25.08 2.97 -1.66
N TYR A 289 23.87 3.06 -2.20
CA TYR A 289 23.64 3.21 -3.63
C TYR A 289 24.14 4.57 -4.15
N SER A 290 24.97 4.54 -5.19
CA SER A 290 25.61 5.73 -5.74
C SER A 290 24.64 6.62 -6.53
N PHE A 291 24.88 7.93 -6.45
CA PHE A 291 24.33 8.92 -7.38
C PHE A 291 25.09 8.88 -8.71
N LEU A 292 24.51 9.42 -9.78
CA LEU A 292 25.25 9.73 -11.00
C LEU A 292 26.39 10.71 -10.67
N GLU A 293 27.59 10.41 -11.16
CA GLU A 293 28.70 11.36 -11.11
C GLU A 293 28.31 12.62 -11.92
N THR A 294 28.33 13.77 -11.26
CA THR A 294 28.21 15.06 -11.94
C THR A 294 29.48 15.33 -12.73
N ALA A 295 29.36 15.50 -14.04
CA ALA A 295 30.44 15.98 -14.90
C ALA A 295 30.81 17.43 -14.58
#